data_AF-A0A935PCA9-F1
#
_entry.id   AF-A0A935PCA9-F1
#
_cell.length_a   1.000
_cell.length_b   1.000
_cell.length_c   1.000
_cell.angle_alpha   90.00
_cell.angle_beta   90.00
_cell.angle_gamma   90.00
#
_symmetry.space_group_name_H-M   'P 1'
#
loop_
_entity.id
_entity.type
_entity.pdbx_description
1 polymer ?
#
loop_
_entity_poly.entity_id
_entity_poly.type
_entity_poly.pdbx_seq_one_letter_code
_entity_poly.pdbx_strand_id
1 'polypeptide(L)'
;MQVTIPGSWFRHPFLRSRFTLNSARDIEKMKHWGVETVSVDSPRIGAPLAAHDSATPAAEEAIPSDLMEILHDQGVAPDCRAAAVKACSKMVMQRLMESAPDQETIQEAKEGFYEVIDCILEVDHLSRYLLSIRDYDAYTYSHSVNVGVLSLLVARRYFGRSSSHNLRELGIGFFLHDLGKTRINPGVIMKEGRLTDEEMTEMRRHPLYGFDILKETNQLTTECKLIVLEHHEREDGRGYPYGLYGGEIHVYARICALVDMYDALTSDRPYRGKMLPFQALNLIRGKLYDRTQRELFENLVMVLGEN
;
A
#
# COMPACT_ATOMS: atom_id res chain seq x y z
N MET A 1 -28.17 7.28 14.87
CA MET A 1 -27.35 7.79 16.00
C MET A 1 -25.89 7.73 15.58
N GLN A 2 -25.15 8.83 15.67
CA GLN A 2 -23.74 8.85 15.25
C GLN A 2 -22.86 8.36 16.41
N VAL A 3 -22.02 7.38 16.12
CA VAL A 3 -21.13 6.76 17.10
C VAL A 3 -19.69 6.77 16.61
N THR A 4 -18.79 6.94 17.57
CA THR A 4 -17.35 6.86 17.36
C THR A 4 -16.80 5.73 18.24
N ILE A 5 -16.09 4.78 17.63
CA ILE A 5 -15.43 3.69 18.35
C ILE A 5 -13.98 4.12 18.69
N PRO A 6 -13.52 3.94 19.94
CA PRO A 6 -12.15 4.23 20.31
C PRO A 6 -11.16 3.25 19.68
N GLY A 7 -10.12 3.77 19.01
CA GLY A 7 -9.07 3.00 18.33
C GLY A 7 -9.11 3.12 16.81
N SER A 8 -8.02 2.69 16.16
CA SER A 8 -7.93 2.63 14.70
C SER A 8 -8.97 1.66 14.16
N TRP A 9 -9.53 1.98 13.00
CA TRP A 9 -10.67 1.28 12.41
C TRP A 9 -10.43 -0.21 12.18
N PHE A 10 -9.19 -0.69 12.22
CA PHE A 10 -8.81 -2.10 12.10
C PHE A 10 -8.96 -2.94 13.37
N ARG A 11 -9.23 -2.34 14.54
CA ARG A 11 -9.59 -3.11 15.75
C ARG A 11 -11.05 -3.56 15.77
N HIS A 12 -11.82 -3.19 14.74
CA HIS A 12 -13.23 -3.52 14.63
C HIS A 12 -13.66 -3.59 13.15
N PRO A 13 -14.72 -4.32 12.77
CA PRO A 13 -15.06 -4.58 11.36
C PRO A 13 -15.75 -3.39 10.63
N PHE A 14 -15.51 -2.15 11.07
CA PHE A 14 -16.15 -0.96 10.51
C PHE A 14 -15.16 -0.12 9.71
N LEU A 15 -15.60 0.30 8.52
CA LEU A 15 -14.87 1.10 7.53
C LEU A 15 -14.34 2.45 8.01
N ARG A 16 -14.88 2.95 9.12
CA ARG A 16 -14.54 4.23 9.73
C ARG A 16 -14.71 4.07 11.22
N SER A 17 -13.86 4.70 12.02
CA SER A 17 -14.07 4.77 13.47
C SER A 17 -15.33 5.58 13.83
N ARG A 18 -15.88 6.37 12.88
CA ARG A 18 -17.13 7.13 13.05
C ARG A 18 -18.15 6.80 11.98
N PHE A 19 -19.34 6.37 12.38
CA PHE A 19 -20.43 6.00 11.46
C PHE A 19 -21.81 6.10 12.14
N THR A 20 -22.88 5.96 11.34
CA THR A 20 -24.25 5.98 11.84
C THR A 20 -24.73 4.56 12.14
N LEU A 21 -25.19 4.31 13.37
CA LEU A 21 -25.89 3.06 13.70
C LEU A 21 -27.31 3.10 13.15
N ASN A 22 -27.62 2.11 12.30
CA ASN A 22 -28.88 2.03 11.55
C ASN A 22 -29.74 0.82 11.96
N SER A 23 -29.19 -0.16 12.68
CA SER A 23 -29.95 -1.35 13.12
C SER A 23 -29.43 -1.98 14.41
N ALA A 24 -30.29 -2.74 15.10
CA ALA A 24 -29.90 -3.51 16.29
C ALA A 24 -28.85 -4.61 15.98
N ARG A 25 -28.82 -5.08 14.73
CA ARG A 25 -27.82 -6.05 14.23
C ARG A 25 -26.41 -5.48 14.22
N ASP A 26 -26.26 -4.16 14.09
CA ASP A 26 -24.94 -3.50 14.13
C ASP A 26 -24.37 -3.53 15.55
N ILE A 27 -25.22 -3.44 16.57
CA ILE A 27 -24.83 -3.51 17.99
C ILE A 27 -24.41 -4.94 18.37
N GLU A 28 -25.10 -5.96 17.85
CA GLU A 28 -24.71 -7.36 18.07
C GLU A 28 -23.34 -7.68 17.46
N LYS A 29 -23.06 -7.15 16.26
CA LYS A 29 -21.72 -7.24 15.66
C LYS A 29 -20.67 -6.57 16.54
N MET A 30 -20.91 -5.36 17.03
CA MET A 30 -19.96 -4.65 17.90
C MET A 30 -19.60 -5.46 19.16
N LYS A 31 -20.61 -6.07 19.80
CA LYS A 31 -20.40 -6.95 20.97
C LYS A 31 -19.61 -8.21 20.64
N HIS A 32 -19.89 -8.83 19.49
CA HIS A 32 -19.17 -10.03 19.04
C HIS A 32 -17.67 -9.78 18.83
N TRP A 33 -17.30 -8.56 18.42
CA TRP A 33 -15.91 -8.16 18.13
C TRP A 33 -15.19 -7.52 19.32
N GLY A 34 -15.73 -7.63 20.53
CA GLY A 34 -15.07 -7.14 21.75
C GLY A 34 -15.02 -5.62 21.89
N VAL A 35 -15.89 -4.89 21.19
CA VAL A 35 -16.03 -3.43 21.38
C VAL A 35 -16.78 -3.18 22.68
N GLU A 36 -16.05 -2.81 23.74
CA GLU A 36 -16.61 -2.61 25.09
C GLU A 36 -17.24 -1.23 25.29
N THR A 37 -16.73 -0.20 24.61
CA THR A 37 -17.19 1.19 24.75
C THR A 37 -17.27 1.91 23.41
N VAL A 38 -18.21 2.82 23.27
CA VAL A 38 -18.34 3.75 22.13
C VAL A 38 -18.79 5.12 22.60
N SER A 39 -18.35 6.17 21.91
CA SER A 39 -18.81 7.54 22.14
C SER A 39 -20.03 7.82 21.27
N VAL A 40 -21.07 8.42 21.85
CA VAL A 40 -22.31 8.76 21.15
C VAL A 40 -22.44 10.28 21.07
N ASP A 41 -22.58 10.82 19.87
CA ASP A 41 -22.91 12.23 19.70
C ASP A 41 -24.42 12.41 19.92
N SER A 42 -24.79 12.91 21.10
CA SER A 42 -26.15 13.37 21.37
C SER A 42 -26.27 14.87 21.09
N PRO A 43 -27.33 15.35 20.43
CA PRO A 43 -27.60 16.78 20.36
C PRO A 43 -28.03 17.26 21.75
N ARG A 44 -27.14 17.93 22.49
CA ARG A 44 -27.51 18.53 23.78
C ARG A 44 -28.26 19.84 23.56
N ILE A 45 -29.54 19.82 23.95
CA ILE A 45 -30.36 20.99 24.31
C ILE A 45 -29.86 21.53 25.66
N GLY A 46 -29.60 22.85 25.74
CA GLY A 46 -29.60 23.63 27.01
C GLY A 46 -28.25 23.82 27.73
N ALA A 47 -27.84 25.09 27.87
CA ALA A 47 -26.59 25.65 28.46
C ALA A 47 -26.52 25.59 30.02
N PRO A 48 -25.51 26.16 30.74
CA PRO A 48 -24.35 26.97 30.31
C PRO A 48 -22.97 26.62 30.92
N LEU A 49 -21.98 27.37 30.42
CA LEU A 49 -20.52 27.32 30.58
C LEU A 49 -19.97 27.09 32.00
N ALA A 50 -19.00 26.19 32.08
CA ALA A 50 -17.80 26.36 32.89
C ALA A 50 -16.60 25.92 32.05
N ALA A 51 -15.64 26.85 31.89
CA ALA A 51 -14.46 26.69 31.06
C ALA A 51 -13.60 25.52 31.54
N HIS A 52 -13.47 24.50 30.68
CA HIS A 52 -12.28 23.67 30.64
C HIS A 52 -11.77 23.71 29.21
N ASP A 53 -10.51 24.13 29.10
CA ASP A 53 -9.77 24.31 27.86
C ASP A 53 -10.08 23.19 26.87
N SER A 54 -10.86 23.57 25.85
CA SER A 54 -10.99 22.77 24.65
C SER A 54 -9.69 22.93 23.88
N ALA A 55 -8.77 22.00 24.12
CA ALA A 55 -7.80 21.66 23.10
C ALA A 55 -8.62 21.30 21.85
N THR A 56 -8.64 22.24 20.91
CA THR A 56 -9.10 22.04 19.54
C THR A 56 -8.44 20.75 19.05
N PRO A 57 -9.16 19.79 18.43
CA PRO A 57 -8.45 18.72 17.72
C PRO A 57 -7.65 19.42 16.63
N ALA A 58 -6.34 19.49 16.85
CA ALA A 58 -5.38 20.04 15.92
C ALA A 58 -5.61 19.35 14.56
N ALA A 59 -5.56 20.14 13.49
CA ALA A 59 -5.35 19.62 12.16
C ALA A 59 -4.25 18.56 12.23
N GLU A 60 -4.54 17.32 11.83
CA GLU A 60 -3.56 16.23 11.82
C GLU A 60 -2.35 16.66 10.99
N GLU A 61 -1.21 16.84 11.66
CA GLU A 61 0.03 17.36 11.07
C GLU A 61 0.53 16.46 9.92
N ALA A 62 1.42 17.00 9.09
CA ALA A 62 2.25 16.29 8.11
C ALA A 62 2.96 15.06 8.72
N ILE A 63 3.77 14.32 7.95
CA ILE A 63 4.65 13.28 8.52
C ILE A 63 5.38 13.91 9.73
N PRO A 64 5.36 13.30 10.93
CA PRO A 64 5.92 13.91 12.13
C PRO A 64 7.35 14.38 11.90
N SER A 65 7.67 15.60 12.33
CA SER A 65 8.98 16.23 12.12
C SER A 65 10.12 15.32 12.55
N ASP A 66 9.98 14.67 13.70
CA ASP A 66 11.00 13.79 14.28
C ASP A 66 11.28 12.58 13.37
N LEU A 67 10.28 12.10 12.65
CA LEU A 67 10.42 10.97 11.73
C LEU A 67 11.11 11.41 10.43
N MET A 68 10.84 12.62 9.98
CA MET A 68 11.54 13.25 8.86
C MET A 68 13.01 13.53 9.21
N GLU A 69 13.29 14.02 10.42
CA GLU A 69 14.66 14.19 10.91
C GLU A 69 15.44 12.87 10.88
N ILE A 70 14.84 11.77 11.36
CA ILE A 70 15.45 10.44 11.30
C ILE A 70 15.70 9.98 9.85
N LEU A 71 14.78 10.26 8.92
CA LEU A 71 14.96 9.87 7.52
C LEU A 71 16.21 10.51 6.89
N HIS A 72 16.43 11.79 7.18
CA HIS A 72 17.50 12.61 6.57
C HIS A 72 18.81 12.60 7.36
N ASP A 73 18.81 12.18 8.62
CA ASP A 73 20.03 12.14 9.44
C ASP A 73 20.92 10.92 9.10
N GLN A 74 22.03 11.17 8.40
CA GLN A 74 23.02 10.14 8.07
C GLN A 74 23.81 9.61 9.27
N GLY A 75 23.75 10.30 10.42
CA GLY A 75 24.31 9.86 11.70
C GLY A 75 23.45 8.82 12.43
N VAL A 76 22.18 8.65 12.03
CA VAL A 76 21.30 7.64 12.62
C VAL A 76 21.62 6.25 12.08
N ALA A 77 21.51 5.24 12.95
CA ALA A 77 21.75 3.85 12.60
C ALA A 77 20.85 3.40 11.42
N PRO A 78 21.38 2.64 10.43
CA PRO A 78 20.62 2.30 9.23
C PRO A 78 19.33 1.50 9.47
N ASP A 79 19.26 0.71 10.54
CA ASP A 79 18.05 -0.01 10.97
C ASP A 79 16.95 0.96 11.42
N CYS A 80 17.29 1.97 12.22
CA CYS A 80 16.36 3.03 12.62
C CYS A 80 15.86 3.83 11.40
N ARG A 81 16.74 4.16 10.45
CA ARG A 81 16.35 4.83 9.20
C ARG A 81 15.41 3.97 8.37
N ALA A 82 15.70 2.67 8.25
CA ALA A 82 14.82 1.75 7.51
C ALA A 82 13.44 1.61 8.18
N ALA A 83 13.39 1.62 9.51
CA ALA A 83 12.13 1.64 10.25
C ALA A 83 11.35 2.93 10.00
N ALA A 84 12.02 4.07 9.96
CA ALA A 84 11.41 5.35 9.60
C ALA A 84 10.87 5.36 8.16
N VAL A 85 11.61 4.84 7.18
CA VAL A 85 11.15 4.67 5.80
C VAL A 85 9.84 3.89 5.74
N LYS A 86 9.76 2.73 6.40
CA LYS A 86 8.53 1.94 6.45
C LYS A 86 7.39 2.67 7.17
N ALA A 87 7.68 3.34 8.29
CA ALA A 87 6.68 4.08 9.05
C ALA A 87 6.10 5.25 8.22
N CYS A 88 6.96 6.09 7.63
CA CYS A 88 6.55 7.18 6.74
C CYS A 88 5.72 6.66 5.57
N SER A 89 6.19 5.61 4.89
CA SER A 89 5.48 5.02 3.75
C SER A 89 4.08 4.56 4.14
N LYS A 90 3.93 3.93 5.32
CA LYS A 90 2.63 3.50 5.84
C LYS A 90 1.73 4.67 6.17
N MET A 91 2.25 5.74 6.77
CA MET A 91 1.47 6.93 7.09
C MET A 91 0.97 7.62 5.82
N VAL A 92 1.82 7.75 4.80
CA VAL A 92 1.43 8.30 3.49
C VAL A 92 0.35 7.44 2.84
N MET A 93 0.55 6.12 2.78
CA MET A 93 -0.46 5.19 2.25
C MET A 93 -1.77 5.25 3.03
N GLN A 94 -1.71 5.31 4.36
CA GLN A 94 -2.88 5.36 5.21
C GLN A 94 -3.71 6.61 4.92
N ARG A 95 -3.08 7.79 4.93
CA ARG A 95 -3.77 9.06 4.64
C ARG A 95 -4.40 9.05 3.26
N LEU A 96 -3.65 8.60 2.25
CA LEU A 96 -4.16 8.54 0.88
C LEU A 96 -5.36 7.60 0.74
N MET A 97 -5.32 6.43 1.39
CA MET A 97 -6.38 5.43 1.30
C MET A 97 -7.62 5.77 2.16
N GLU A 98 -7.44 6.58 3.22
CA GLU A 98 -8.53 7.01 4.11
C GLU A 98 -9.21 8.31 3.64
N SER A 99 -8.54 9.08 2.78
CA SER A 99 -9.06 10.27 2.12
C SER A 99 -9.68 9.95 0.74
N ALA A 100 -10.43 10.91 0.19
CA ALA A 100 -10.86 10.81 -1.21
C ALA A 100 -9.64 11.03 -2.11
N PRO A 101 -9.35 10.16 -3.09
CA PRO A 101 -8.17 10.31 -3.94
C PRO A 101 -8.43 11.39 -5.00
N ASP A 102 -8.20 12.64 -4.61
CA ASP A 102 -8.30 13.83 -5.44
C ASP A 102 -6.90 14.41 -5.76
N GLN A 103 -6.88 15.55 -6.44
CA GLN A 103 -5.64 16.17 -6.90
C GLN A 103 -4.71 16.54 -5.74
N GLU A 104 -5.26 17.08 -4.65
CA GLU A 104 -4.50 17.54 -3.48
C GLU A 104 -3.92 16.34 -2.73
N THR A 105 -4.74 15.35 -2.43
CA THR A 105 -4.31 14.15 -1.68
C THR A 105 -3.25 13.35 -2.45
N ILE A 106 -3.36 13.25 -3.78
CA ILE A 106 -2.34 12.57 -4.60
C ILE A 106 -1.04 13.38 -4.65
N GLN A 107 -1.12 14.72 -4.70
CA GLN A 107 0.06 15.56 -4.68
C GLN A 107 0.80 15.49 -3.33
N GLU A 108 0.07 15.51 -2.21
CA GLU A 108 0.65 15.31 -0.88
C GLU A 108 1.31 13.93 -0.75
N ALA A 109 0.64 12.88 -1.24
CA ALA A 109 1.20 11.54 -1.23
C ALA A 109 2.48 11.45 -2.08
N LYS A 110 2.49 12.10 -3.25
CA LYS A 110 3.66 12.21 -4.11
C LYS A 110 4.84 12.87 -3.38
N GLU A 111 4.60 13.97 -2.68
CA GLU A 111 5.64 14.66 -1.90
C GLU A 111 6.14 13.79 -0.75
N GLY A 112 5.25 13.15 0.01
CA GLY A 112 5.65 12.23 1.08
C GLY A 112 6.45 11.02 0.56
N PHE A 113 6.11 10.49 -0.61
CA PHE A 113 6.88 9.40 -1.21
C PHE A 113 8.24 9.82 -1.74
N TYR A 114 8.42 11.06 -2.18
CA TYR A 114 9.74 11.52 -2.61
C TYR A 114 10.77 11.43 -1.49
N GLU A 115 10.42 11.82 -0.28
CA GLU A 115 11.31 11.77 0.88
C GLU A 115 11.72 10.33 1.23
N VAL A 116 10.76 9.42 1.15
CA VAL A 116 10.96 7.98 1.34
C VAL A 116 11.86 7.39 0.23
N ILE A 117 11.57 7.71 -1.02
CA ILE A 117 12.27 7.17 -2.19
C ILE A 117 13.70 7.67 -2.23
N ASP A 118 13.93 8.95 -1.95
CA ASP A 118 15.26 9.55 -1.90
C ASP A 118 16.12 8.82 -0.85
N CYS A 119 15.57 8.58 0.35
CA CYS A 119 16.26 7.82 1.39
C CYS A 119 16.62 6.38 0.96
N ILE A 120 15.71 5.68 0.27
CA ILE A 120 15.97 4.33 -0.27
C ILE A 120 17.08 4.35 -1.33
N LEU A 121 17.08 5.36 -2.20
CA LEU A 121 18.00 5.46 -3.33
C LEU A 121 19.39 5.96 -2.91
N GLU A 122 19.51 6.76 -1.86
CA GLU A 122 20.77 7.31 -1.35
C GLU A 122 21.70 6.26 -0.74
N VAL A 123 21.16 5.25 -0.05
CA VAL A 123 21.94 4.35 0.78
C VAL A 123 21.84 2.90 0.29
N ASP A 124 22.88 2.42 -0.40
CA ASP A 124 22.91 1.07 -0.95
C ASP A 124 22.68 -0.02 0.12
N HIS A 125 23.23 0.17 1.32
CA HIS A 125 23.12 -0.76 2.44
C HIS A 125 21.79 -0.66 3.22
N LEU A 126 20.90 0.28 2.91
CA LEU A 126 19.61 0.41 3.62
C LEU A 126 18.63 -0.68 3.19
N SER A 127 18.77 -1.16 1.95
CA SER A 127 18.01 -2.27 1.35
C SER A 127 17.91 -3.48 2.30
N ARG A 128 19.02 -3.89 2.91
CA ARG A 128 19.02 -5.07 3.80
C ARG A 128 18.17 -4.90 5.06
N TYR A 129 18.19 -3.69 5.61
CA TYR A 129 17.41 -3.37 6.79
C TYR A 129 15.92 -3.25 6.45
N LEU A 130 15.59 -2.62 5.32
CA LEU A 130 14.22 -2.52 4.82
C LEU A 130 13.56 -3.89 4.62
N LEU A 131 14.31 -4.86 4.09
CA LEU A 131 13.83 -6.22 3.87
C LEU A 131 13.77 -7.05 5.16
N SER A 132 14.58 -6.71 6.16
CA SER A 132 14.59 -7.40 7.47
C SER A 132 13.41 -7.00 8.39
N ILE A 133 12.84 -5.81 8.19
CA ILE A 133 11.74 -5.31 9.02
C ILE A 133 10.47 -6.08 8.73
N ARG A 134 10.08 -6.92 9.68
CA ARG A 134 8.82 -7.67 9.68
C ARG A 134 7.71 -6.80 10.23
N ASP A 135 6.68 -6.60 9.43
CA ASP A 135 5.48 -5.92 9.88
C ASP A 135 4.63 -6.91 10.67
N TYR A 136 4.57 -6.72 12.00
CA TYR A 136 3.72 -7.51 12.90
C TYR A 136 2.27 -6.99 12.94
N ASP A 137 2.01 -5.79 12.43
CA ASP A 137 0.71 -5.13 12.44
C ASP A 137 -0.03 -5.19 11.09
N ALA A 138 -1.38 -5.23 11.21
CA ALA A 138 -2.38 -5.55 10.20
C ALA A 138 -2.06 -5.16 8.75
N TYR A 139 -1.81 -6.22 7.97
CA TYR A 139 -1.73 -6.47 6.53
C TYR A 139 -2.01 -5.38 5.45
N THR A 140 -2.86 -4.36 5.67
CA THR A 140 -3.44 -3.61 4.53
C THR A 140 -2.46 -2.68 3.81
N TYR A 141 -1.70 -1.86 4.54
CA TYR A 141 -0.74 -0.92 3.94
C TYR A 141 0.67 -1.51 3.81
N SER A 142 1.01 -2.46 4.67
CA SER A 142 2.30 -3.14 4.66
C SER A 142 2.58 -3.83 3.32
N HIS A 143 1.54 -4.38 2.67
CA HIS A 143 1.67 -4.96 1.34
C HIS A 143 2.10 -3.92 0.28
N SER A 144 1.37 -2.81 0.16
CA SER A 144 1.71 -1.74 -0.79
C SER A 144 3.09 -1.14 -0.52
N VAL A 145 3.46 -1.00 0.75
CA VAL A 145 4.79 -0.52 1.15
C VAL A 145 5.89 -1.52 0.80
N ASN A 146 5.70 -2.81 1.11
CA ASN A 146 6.69 -3.85 0.79
C ASN A 146 6.88 -3.98 -0.72
N VAL A 147 5.79 -4.02 -1.49
CA VAL A 147 5.83 -4.06 -2.95
C VAL A 147 6.48 -2.81 -3.51
N GLY A 148 6.15 -1.62 -2.99
CA GLY A 148 6.74 -0.34 -3.36
C GLY A 148 8.26 -0.33 -3.20
N VAL A 149 8.73 -0.64 -1.98
CA VAL A 149 10.17 -0.67 -1.64
C VAL A 149 10.90 -1.72 -2.46
N LEU A 150 10.40 -2.96 -2.51
CA LEU A 150 11.09 -4.05 -3.19
C LEU A 150 11.11 -3.84 -4.72
N SER A 151 10.04 -3.32 -5.31
CA SER A 151 10.00 -2.97 -6.74
C SER A 151 10.99 -1.86 -7.08
N LEU A 152 11.10 -0.84 -6.23
CA LEU A 152 12.08 0.23 -6.39
C LEU A 152 13.52 -0.31 -6.34
N LEU A 153 13.82 -1.22 -5.41
CA LEU A 153 15.14 -1.86 -5.31
C LEU A 153 15.46 -2.72 -6.54
N VAL A 154 14.49 -3.50 -7.02
CA VAL A 154 14.63 -4.31 -8.24
C VAL A 154 14.83 -3.40 -9.47
N ALA A 155 14.04 -2.33 -9.60
CA ALA A 155 14.19 -1.36 -10.67
C ALA A 155 15.56 -0.67 -10.63
N ARG A 156 16.03 -0.24 -9.46
CA ARG A 156 17.38 0.32 -9.28
C ARG A 156 18.47 -0.64 -9.72
N ARG A 157 18.35 -1.92 -9.37
CA ARG A 157 19.33 -2.94 -9.78
C ARG A 157 19.30 -3.17 -11.29
N TYR A 158 18.11 -3.31 -11.86
CA TYR A 158 17.92 -3.64 -13.28
C TYR A 158 18.35 -2.49 -14.21
N PHE A 159 17.99 -1.25 -13.87
CA PHE A 159 18.33 -0.06 -14.69
C PHE A 159 19.68 0.58 -14.31
N GLY A 160 20.26 0.20 -13.17
CA GLY A 160 21.46 0.83 -12.63
C GLY A 160 21.25 2.32 -12.33
N ARG A 161 22.31 3.13 -12.52
CA ARG A 161 22.29 4.59 -12.35
C ARG A 161 21.88 5.34 -13.63
N SER A 162 21.16 4.69 -14.53
CA SER A 162 20.77 5.33 -15.80
C SER A 162 19.80 6.49 -15.56
N SER A 163 20.16 7.67 -16.05
CA SER A 163 19.28 8.86 -15.99
C SER A 163 18.05 8.77 -16.88
N SER A 164 17.99 7.77 -17.79
CA SER A 164 16.81 7.52 -18.63
C SER A 164 15.61 7.01 -17.83
N HIS A 165 15.82 6.53 -16.61
CA HIS A 165 14.77 6.00 -15.75
C HIS A 165 14.68 6.85 -14.48
N ASN A 166 13.67 7.70 -14.40
CA ASN A 166 13.44 8.54 -13.21
C ASN A 166 12.83 7.69 -12.08
N LEU A 167 13.67 6.92 -11.38
CA LEU A 167 13.25 6.04 -10.29
C LEU A 167 12.55 6.79 -9.13
N ARG A 168 12.87 8.07 -8.95
CA ARG A 168 12.22 8.93 -7.95
C ARG A 168 10.74 9.12 -8.27
N GLU A 169 10.41 9.37 -9.53
CA GLU A 169 9.02 9.49 -9.99
C GLU A 169 8.35 8.12 -10.11
N LEU A 170 9.03 7.13 -10.72
CA LEU A 170 8.49 5.78 -10.96
C LEU A 170 8.17 5.04 -9.67
N GLY A 171 8.95 5.27 -8.61
CA GLY A 171 8.76 4.64 -7.31
C GLY A 171 7.35 4.85 -6.75
N ILE A 172 6.77 6.03 -7.00
CA ILE A 172 5.40 6.35 -6.56
C ILE A 172 4.40 5.36 -7.17
N GLY A 173 4.54 5.03 -8.45
CA GLY A 173 3.68 4.04 -9.11
C GLY A 173 3.71 2.66 -8.45
N PHE A 174 4.86 2.24 -7.91
CA PHE A 174 4.96 0.95 -7.21
C PHE A 174 4.22 0.96 -5.86
N PHE A 175 4.30 2.04 -5.10
CA PHE A 175 3.53 2.18 -3.86
C PHE A 175 2.01 2.25 -4.13
N LEU A 176 1.62 2.90 -5.23
CA LEU A 176 0.23 3.15 -5.58
C LEU A 176 -0.40 2.08 -6.49
N HIS A 177 0.28 0.96 -6.77
CA HIS A 177 -0.21 -0.08 -7.69
C HIS A 177 -1.66 -0.52 -7.40
N ASP A 178 -2.02 -0.52 -6.11
CA ASP A 178 -3.32 -0.96 -5.59
C ASP A 178 -4.33 0.17 -5.33
N LEU A 179 -4.02 1.43 -5.69
CA LEU A 179 -4.83 2.61 -5.39
C LEU A 179 -6.32 2.47 -5.77
N GLY A 180 -6.60 1.77 -6.88
CA GLY A 180 -7.98 1.58 -7.34
C GLY A 180 -8.86 0.74 -6.41
N LYS A 181 -8.29 0.05 -5.41
CA LYS A 181 -9.07 -0.66 -4.39
C LYS A 181 -9.93 0.29 -3.56
N THR A 182 -9.58 1.58 -3.51
CA THR A 182 -10.42 2.65 -2.92
C THR A 182 -11.81 2.77 -3.56
N ARG A 183 -11.97 2.37 -4.83
CA ARG A 183 -13.25 2.38 -5.55
C ARG A 183 -14.02 1.05 -5.47
N ILE A 184 -13.43 0.00 -4.89
CA ILE A 184 -14.11 -1.29 -4.71
C ILE A 184 -14.93 -1.25 -3.42
N ASN A 185 -16.12 -1.88 -3.45
CA ASN A 185 -16.94 -2.05 -2.26
C ASN A 185 -16.13 -2.76 -1.15
N PRO A 186 -15.99 -2.16 0.04
CA PRO A 186 -15.19 -2.76 1.09
C PRO A 186 -15.69 -4.11 1.60
N GLY A 187 -17.00 -4.39 1.49
CA GLY A 187 -17.56 -5.70 1.81
C GLY A 187 -17.01 -6.81 0.90
N VAL A 188 -16.58 -6.48 -0.32
CA VAL A 188 -15.88 -7.40 -1.23
C VAL A 188 -14.43 -7.56 -0.79
N ILE A 189 -13.74 -6.47 -0.47
CA ILE A 189 -12.33 -6.50 -0.02
C ILE A 189 -12.18 -7.31 1.28
N MET A 190 -13.10 -7.14 2.22
CA MET A 190 -13.05 -7.73 3.56
C MET A 190 -13.77 -9.07 3.67
N LYS A 191 -14.26 -9.63 2.57
CA LYS A 191 -15.09 -10.83 2.62
C LYS A 191 -14.34 -12.00 3.24
N GLU A 192 -14.96 -12.61 4.25
CA GLU A 192 -14.45 -13.85 4.84
C GLU A 192 -14.85 -15.05 3.96
N GLY A 193 -13.89 -15.55 3.19
CA GLY A 193 -14.07 -16.70 2.30
C GLY A 193 -13.83 -16.39 0.83
N ARG A 194 -14.35 -17.25 -0.06
CA ARG A 194 -14.19 -17.06 -1.51
C ARG A 194 -15.11 -15.95 -2.02
N LEU A 195 -14.56 -15.09 -2.87
CA LEU A 195 -15.36 -14.15 -3.66
C LEU A 195 -16.26 -14.91 -4.64
N THR A 196 -17.46 -14.39 -4.90
CA THR A 196 -18.28 -14.83 -6.04
C THR A 196 -17.63 -14.40 -7.35
N ASP A 197 -18.12 -14.90 -8.48
CA ASP A 197 -17.59 -14.54 -9.80
C ASP A 197 -17.82 -13.04 -10.10
N GLU A 198 -18.94 -12.48 -9.65
CA GLU A 198 -19.26 -11.05 -9.78
C GLU A 198 -18.33 -10.20 -8.91
N GLU A 199 -18.13 -10.61 -7.65
CA GLU A 199 -17.22 -9.94 -6.71
C GLU A 199 -15.77 -10.00 -7.20
N MET A 200 -15.33 -11.13 -7.76
CA MET A 200 -14.02 -11.28 -8.37
C MET A 200 -13.89 -10.41 -9.63
N THR A 201 -14.95 -10.31 -10.44
CA THR A 201 -14.98 -9.43 -11.61
C THR A 201 -14.81 -7.98 -11.20
N GLU A 202 -15.53 -7.53 -10.15
CA GLU A 202 -15.37 -6.19 -9.60
C GLU A 202 -13.97 -5.97 -9.00
N MET A 203 -13.44 -6.97 -8.27
CA MET A 203 -12.09 -6.91 -7.73
C MET A 203 -11.03 -6.71 -8.83
N ARG A 204 -11.19 -7.37 -9.98
CA ARG A 204 -10.28 -7.24 -11.13
C ARG A 204 -10.33 -5.88 -11.83
N ARG A 205 -11.23 -4.98 -11.43
CA ARG A 205 -11.32 -3.63 -11.98
C ARG A 205 -10.44 -2.61 -11.27
N HIS A 206 -9.84 -2.93 -10.12
CA HIS A 206 -9.00 -1.94 -9.43
C HIS A 206 -7.83 -1.40 -10.27
N PRO A 207 -7.18 -2.13 -11.20
CA PRO A 207 -6.14 -1.52 -12.02
C PRO A 207 -6.70 -0.40 -12.90
N LEU A 208 -7.90 -0.61 -13.46
CA LEU A 208 -8.62 0.42 -14.25
C LEU A 208 -9.02 1.60 -13.37
N TYR A 209 -9.58 1.35 -12.19
CA TYR A 209 -9.95 2.41 -11.25
C TYR A 209 -8.74 3.24 -10.81
N GLY A 210 -7.61 2.59 -10.52
CA GLY A 210 -6.37 3.27 -10.15
C GLY A 210 -5.83 4.12 -11.30
N PHE A 211 -5.84 3.58 -12.52
CA PHE A 211 -5.47 4.33 -13.72
C PHE A 211 -6.36 5.57 -13.93
N ASP A 212 -7.68 5.41 -13.79
CA ASP A 212 -8.64 6.51 -13.95
C ASP A 212 -8.43 7.60 -12.90
N ILE A 213 -8.24 7.24 -11.62
CA ILE A 213 -7.90 8.19 -10.55
C ILE A 213 -6.65 8.99 -10.94
N LEU A 214 -5.56 8.31 -11.29
CA LEU A 214 -4.29 8.97 -11.59
C LEU A 214 -4.35 9.81 -12.87
N LYS A 215 -5.17 9.39 -13.84
CA LYS A 215 -5.43 10.16 -15.06
C LYS A 215 -6.22 11.43 -14.77
N GLU A 216 -7.24 11.35 -13.94
CA GLU A 216 -8.10 12.48 -13.53
C GLU A 216 -7.31 13.51 -12.72
N THR A 217 -6.49 13.07 -11.77
CA THR A 217 -5.69 13.98 -10.93
C THR A 217 -4.49 14.55 -11.67
N ASN A 218 -3.96 13.83 -12.66
CA ASN A 218 -2.86 14.24 -13.52
C ASN A 218 -1.59 14.70 -12.78
N GLN A 219 -1.32 14.14 -11.60
CA GLN A 219 -0.14 14.48 -10.78
C GLN A 219 1.07 13.57 -11.05
N LEU A 220 0.85 12.41 -11.69
CA LEU A 220 1.87 11.39 -11.95
C LEU A 220 2.09 11.17 -13.46
N THR A 221 3.29 10.68 -13.78
CA THR A 221 3.69 10.32 -15.14
C THR A 221 2.86 9.19 -15.73
N THR A 222 2.91 9.05 -17.05
CA THR A 222 2.25 7.97 -17.79
C THR A 222 2.77 6.61 -17.33
N GLU A 223 4.06 6.50 -17.08
CA GLU A 223 4.74 5.30 -16.62
C GLU A 223 4.21 4.83 -15.26
N CYS A 224 3.96 5.75 -14.31
CA CYS A 224 3.30 5.44 -13.04
C CYS A 224 1.89 4.91 -13.24
N LYS A 225 1.12 5.52 -14.16
CA LYS A 225 -0.23 5.08 -14.50
C LYS A 225 -0.20 3.67 -15.10
N LEU A 226 0.78 3.35 -15.94
CA LEU A 226 0.94 2.01 -16.54
C LEU A 226 1.30 0.95 -15.48
N ILE A 227 2.14 1.28 -14.49
CA ILE A 227 2.40 0.37 -13.36
C ILE A 227 1.08 -0.02 -12.69
N VAL A 228 0.25 0.96 -12.33
CA VAL A 228 -1.06 0.71 -11.69
C VAL A 228 -1.99 -0.09 -12.59
N LEU A 229 -2.02 0.21 -13.89
CA LEU A 229 -2.92 -0.44 -14.85
C LEU A 229 -2.56 -1.89 -15.14
N GLU A 230 -1.27 -2.21 -15.22
CA GLU A 230 -0.77 -3.45 -15.81
C GLU A 230 -0.10 -4.39 -14.79
N HIS A 231 -0.02 -4.04 -13.49
CA HIS A 231 0.65 -4.89 -12.48
C HIS A 231 0.01 -6.28 -12.28
N HIS A 232 -1.19 -6.53 -12.82
CA HIS A 232 -1.83 -7.84 -12.86
C HIS A 232 -1.86 -8.49 -14.25
N GLU A 233 -1.22 -7.86 -15.24
CA GLU A 233 -0.97 -8.49 -16.52
C GLU A 233 0.04 -9.63 -16.38
N ARG A 234 -0.11 -10.62 -17.25
CA ARG A 234 0.72 -11.82 -17.22
C ARG A 234 1.18 -12.13 -18.61
N GLU A 235 2.44 -12.51 -18.75
CA GLU A 235 3.06 -12.73 -20.06
C GLU A 235 2.41 -13.83 -20.89
N ASP A 236 1.67 -14.74 -20.25
CA ASP A 236 0.87 -15.78 -20.90
C ASP A 236 -0.50 -15.29 -21.39
N GLY A 237 -0.78 -13.97 -21.32
CA GLY A 237 -2.04 -13.35 -21.71
C GLY A 237 -3.21 -13.67 -20.78
N ARG A 238 -2.97 -14.36 -19.65
CA ARG A 238 -4.01 -14.73 -18.68
C ARG A 238 -4.19 -13.70 -17.57
N GLY A 239 -3.53 -12.55 -17.72
CA GLY A 239 -3.64 -11.40 -16.82
C GLY A 239 -4.91 -10.59 -17.06
N TYR A 240 -4.99 -9.46 -16.39
CA TYR A 240 -6.07 -8.48 -16.54
C TYR A 240 -5.51 -7.07 -16.30
N PRO A 241 -6.18 -6.00 -16.80
CA PRO A 241 -7.51 -5.98 -17.41
C PRO A 241 -7.59 -6.33 -18.91
N TYR A 242 -6.48 -6.26 -19.66
CA TYR A 242 -6.47 -6.42 -21.12
C TYR A 242 -5.96 -7.78 -21.60
N GLY A 243 -5.24 -8.53 -20.77
CA GLY A 243 -4.69 -9.83 -21.17
C GLY A 243 -3.50 -9.68 -22.12
N LEU A 244 -2.61 -8.75 -21.81
CA LEU A 244 -1.42 -8.41 -22.61
C LEU A 244 -0.40 -9.56 -22.60
N TYR A 245 0.36 -9.70 -23.69
CA TYR A 245 1.39 -10.74 -23.83
C TYR A 245 2.80 -10.18 -23.73
N GLY A 246 3.65 -10.86 -22.97
CA GLY A 246 5.11 -10.62 -22.90
C GLY A 246 5.53 -9.14 -22.95
N GLY A 247 6.12 -8.73 -24.07
CA GLY A 247 6.66 -7.39 -24.30
C GLY A 247 5.63 -6.27 -24.50
N GLU A 248 4.33 -6.59 -24.56
CA GLU A 248 3.26 -5.58 -24.55
C GLU A 248 3.10 -4.96 -23.16
N ILE A 249 3.48 -5.68 -22.10
CA ILE A 249 3.42 -5.21 -20.73
C ILE A 249 4.62 -4.29 -20.47
N HIS A 250 4.36 -3.09 -19.95
CA HIS A 250 5.40 -2.13 -19.64
C HIS A 250 6.40 -2.73 -18.64
N VAL A 251 7.70 -2.52 -18.87
CA VAL A 251 8.77 -3.13 -18.04
C VAL A 251 8.62 -2.82 -16.55
N TYR A 252 8.19 -1.60 -16.20
CA TYR A 252 7.93 -1.22 -14.82
C TYR A 252 6.73 -2.00 -14.21
N ALA A 253 5.66 -2.20 -14.98
CA ALA A 253 4.53 -3.01 -14.53
C ALA A 253 4.94 -4.48 -14.34
N ARG A 254 5.83 -5.01 -15.19
CA ARG A 254 6.39 -6.37 -15.03
C ARG A 254 7.23 -6.53 -13.77
N ILE A 255 8.02 -5.50 -13.41
CA ILE A 255 8.72 -5.46 -12.12
C ILE A 255 7.70 -5.51 -10.97
N CYS A 256 6.68 -4.66 -11.02
CA CYS A 256 5.64 -4.59 -9.99
C CYS A 256 4.89 -5.92 -9.86
N ALA A 257 4.48 -6.53 -10.98
CA ALA A 257 3.75 -7.81 -11.02
C ALA A 257 4.56 -8.96 -10.42
N LEU A 258 5.86 -9.00 -10.71
CA LEU A 258 6.78 -10.01 -10.17
C LEU A 258 6.91 -9.86 -8.65
N VAL A 259 7.09 -8.63 -8.17
CA VAL A 259 7.26 -8.32 -6.75
C VAL A 259 5.96 -8.51 -5.97
N ASP A 260 4.82 -8.08 -6.52
CA ASP A 260 3.48 -8.32 -5.96
C ASP A 260 3.22 -9.82 -5.78
N MET A 261 3.52 -10.63 -6.81
CA MET A 261 3.40 -12.08 -6.70
C MET A 261 4.29 -12.66 -5.60
N TYR A 262 5.53 -12.16 -5.46
CA TYR A 262 6.43 -12.59 -4.40
C TYR A 262 5.89 -12.23 -3.01
N ASP A 263 5.54 -10.96 -2.77
CA ASP A 263 5.01 -10.51 -1.48
C ASP A 263 3.72 -11.26 -1.14
N ALA A 264 2.82 -11.44 -2.10
CA ALA A 264 1.58 -12.18 -1.91
C ALA A 264 1.78 -13.66 -1.48
N LEU A 265 2.90 -14.28 -1.86
CA LEU A 265 3.25 -15.65 -1.46
C LEU A 265 3.95 -15.71 -0.10
N THR A 266 4.75 -14.70 0.24
CA THR A 266 5.59 -14.68 1.45
C THR A 266 4.97 -13.96 2.65
N SER A 267 3.92 -13.16 2.43
CA SER A 267 3.19 -12.44 3.48
C SER A 267 2.13 -13.33 4.15
N ASP A 268 1.95 -13.16 5.46
CA ASP A 268 0.92 -13.88 6.23
C ASP A 268 -0.47 -13.36 5.86
N ARG A 269 -1.31 -14.18 5.20
CA ARG A 269 -2.69 -13.82 4.85
C ARG A 269 -3.69 -14.50 5.80
N PRO A 270 -4.84 -13.87 6.11
CA PRO A 270 -5.86 -14.46 6.99
C PRO A 270 -6.30 -15.89 6.60
N TYR A 271 -6.22 -16.24 5.31
CA TYR A 271 -6.67 -17.53 4.77
C TYR A 271 -5.53 -18.43 4.25
N ARG A 272 -4.25 -18.01 4.39
CA ARG A 272 -3.10 -18.76 3.88
C ARG A 272 -1.85 -18.45 4.69
N GLY A 273 -1.27 -19.48 5.30
CA GLY A 273 0.04 -19.37 5.96
C GLY A 273 1.13 -19.00 4.97
N LYS A 274 2.09 -18.16 5.39
CA LYS A 274 3.20 -17.72 4.54
C LYS A 274 4.00 -18.88 3.96
N MET A 275 4.42 -18.72 2.71
CA MET A 275 5.40 -19.59 2.07
C MET A 275 6.82 -19.13 2.44
N LEU A 276 7.75 -20.06 2.59
CA LEU A 276 9.16 -19.69 2.78
C LEU A 276 9.68 -18.98 1.52
N PRO A 277 10.52 -17.94 1.63
CA PRO A 277 11.04 -17.18 0.48
C PRO A 277 11.58 -18.07 -0.66
N PHE A 278 12.39 -19.08 -0.34
CA PHE A 278 12.92 -20.03 -1.33
C PHE A 278 11.82 -20.84 -2.05
N GLN A 279 10.76 -21.23 -1.35
CA GLN A 279 9.62 -21.93 -1.96
C GLN A 279 8.84 -21.00 -2.90
N ALA A 280 8.65 -19.73 -2.50
CA ALA A 280 7.98 -18.73 -3.31
C ALA A 280 8.78 -18.45 -4.60
N LEU A 281 10.09 -18.25 -4.49
CA LEU A 281 10.98 -18.05 -5.63
C LEU A 281 10.99 -19.26 -6.58
N ASN A 282 11.00 -20.49 -6.07
CA ASN A 282 10.91 -21.68 -6.91
C ASN A 282 9.57 -21.77 -7.66
N LEU A 283 8.46 -21.43 -7.00
CA LEU A 283 7.14 -21.42 -7.62
C LEU A 283 7.06 -20.35 -8.71
N ILE A 284 7.58 -19.15 -8.45
CA ILE A 284 7.63 -18.06 -9.43
C ILE A 284 8.48 -18.49 -10.63
N ARG A 285 9.69 -19.02 -10.39
CA ARG A 285 10.59 -19.51 -11.44
C ARG A 285 9.92 -20.53 -12.37
N GLY A 286 9.09 -21.43 -11.82
CA GLY A 286 8.34 -22.41 -12.61
C GLY A 286 7.22 -21.82 -13.48
N LYS A 287 6.88 -20.55 -13.29
CA LYS A 287 5.84 -19.82 -14.03
C LYS A 287 6.41 -18.76 -15.00
N LEU A 288 7.72 -18.63 -15.11
CA LEU A 288 8.34 -17.64 -15.99
C LEU A 288 8.33 -18.13 -17.44
N TYR A 289 7.74 -17.34 -18.33
CA TYR A 289 7.60 -17.71 -19.74
C TYR A 289 8.64 -17.00 -20.61
N ASP A 290 8.85 -15.69 -20.42
CA ASP A 290 9.76 -14.90 -21.24
C ASP A 290 11.19 -14.79 -20.67
N ARG A 291 12.15 -14.55 -21.58
CA ARG A 291 13.56 -14.31 -21.23
C ARG A 291 13.73 -13.06 -20.38
N THR A 292 13.05 -11.96 -20.70
CA THR A 292 13.23 -10.72 -19.95
C THR A 292 12.60 -10.82 -18.55
N GLN A 293 11.62 -11.70 -18.35
CA GLN A 293 11.07 -11.98 -17.02
C GLN A 293 12.06 -12.74 -16.14
N ARG A 294 12.86 -13.63 -16.76
CA ARG A 294 13.94 -14.33 -16.06
C ARG A 294 15.00 -13.36 -15.58
N GLU A 295 15.35 -12.36 -16.39
CA GLU A 295 16.29 -11.32 -16.00
C GLU A 295 15.75 -10.48 -14.83
N LEU A 296 14.48 -10.06 -14.87
CA LEU A 296 13.84 -9.38 -13.73
C LEU A 296 13.79 -10.27 -12.48
N PHE A 297 13.51 -11.56 -12.64
CA PHE A 297 13.52 -12.53 -11.55
C PHE A 297 14.92 -12.71 -10.94
N GLU A 298 15.96 -12.80 -11.75
CA GLU A 298 17.34 -12.87 -11.28
C GLU A 298 17.71 -11.61 -10.47
N ASN A 299 17.28 -10.43 -10.92
CA ASN A 299 17.46 -9.18 -10.17
C ASN A 299 16.72 -9.20 -8.83
N LEU A 300 15.49 -9.71 -8.78
CA LEU A 300 14.76 -9.93 -7.52
C LEU A 300 15.51 -10.88 -6.59
N VAL A 301 15.99 -12.02 -7.10
CA VAL A 301 16.75 -12.98 -6.30
C VAL A 301 18.02 -12.35 -5.74
N MET A 302 18.74 -11.55 -6.53
CA MET A 302 19.94 -10.87 -6.07
C MET A 302 19.63 -9.81 -4.99
N VAL A 303 18.58 -9.00 -5.16
CA VAL A 303 18.14 -8.04 -4.14
C VAL A 303 17.77 -8.74 -2.83
N LEU A 304 17.14 -9.91 -2.90
CA LEU A 304 16.78 -10.69 -1.72
C LEU A 304 17.98 -11.40 -1.09
N GLY A 305 18.97 -11.80 -1.89
CA GLY A 305 20.16 -12.55 -1.48
C GLY A 305 21.33 -11.70 -0.97
N GLU A 306 21.28 -10.39 -1.12
CA GLU A 306 22.21 -9.43 -0.49
C GLU A 306 21.97 -9.27 1.03
N ASN A 307 21.18 -10.18 1.63
CA ASN A 307 20.81 -10.25 3.05
C ASN A 307 21.44 -11.45 3.77
#